data_AF-A0AAQ4E5L9-F1
#
_entry.id   AF-A0AAQ4E5L9-F1
#
_cell.length_a   1.000
_cell.length_b   1.000
_cell.length_c   1.000
_cell.angle_alpha   90.00
_cell.angle_beta   90.00
_cell.angle_gamma   90.00
#
_symmetry.space_group_name_H-M   'P 1'
#
loop_
_entity.id
_entity.type
_entity.pdbx_description
1 polymer ?
#
loop_
_entity_poly.entity_id
_entity_poly.type
_entity_poly.pdbx_seq_one_letter_code
_entity_poly.pdbx_strand_id
1 'polypeptide(L)'
;MSKLSFRARALDASKPMPIYRSEEIPDLPDFAAINRAVPQMPTGMEKEEECEHHLQRAISAQQAFGHTGELVIPTPEVYTIDDDLFDQLYPPNYKLSRQLIHMQPFAMDQDIPDYDMDSEDEKWLTQQAKKMEINHLQFEEMMDRLEKGSGQQ
;
A
#
# COMPACT_ATOMS: atom_id res chain seq x y z
N MET A 1 26.14 -26.41 27.49
CA MET A 1 26.42 -25.56 26.31
C MET A 1 25.70 -24.23 26.52
N SER A 2 26.39 -23.21 27.05
CA SER A 2 25.80 -21.90 27.33
C SER A 2 25.60 -21.12 26.03
N LYS A 3 24.35 -20.75 25.75
CA LYS A 3 23.97 -19.91 24.60
C LYS A 3 24.63 -18.54 24.77
N LEU A 4 25.57 -18.16 23.90
CA LEU A 4 26.16 -16.82 23.92
C LEU A 4 25.04 -15.79 23.66
N SER A 5 24.73 -14.99 24.66
CA SER A 5 23.77 -13.89 24.57
C SER A 5 24.51 -12.65 24.06
N PHE A 6 24.12 -12.16 22.88
CA PHE A 6 24.56 -10.85 22.42
C PHE A 6 23.76 -9.78 23.16
N ARG A 7 24.35 -9.24 24.22
CA ARG A 7 23.82 -8.02 24.85
C ARG A 7 24.55 -6.86 24.20
N ALA A 8 23.84 -6.09 23.38
CA ALA A 8 24.36 -4.82 22.87
C ALA A 8 24.83 -4.00 24.08
N ARG A 9 26.14 -3.85 24.23
CA ARG A 9 26.69 -2.94 25.23
C ARG A 9 26.55 -1.54 24.66
N ALA A 10 26.10 -0.59 25.47
CA ALA A 10 26.09 0.80 25.09
C ALA A 10 27.48 1.21 24.60
N LEU A 11 27.53 1.98 23.50
CA LEU A 11 28.78 2.51 22.97
C LEU A 11 29.43 3.39 24.03
N ASP A 12 30.63 3.01 24.44
CA ASP A 12 31.45 3.79 25.36
C ASP A 12 32.19 4.86 24.56
N ALA A 13 31.74 6.11 24.67
CA ALA A 13 32.34 7.25 23.97
C ALA A 13 33.81 7.51 24.35
N SER A 14 34.29 6.95 25.47
CA SER A 14 35.68 7.04 25.90
C SER A 14 36.57 5.97 25.26
N LYS A 15 35.99 4.93 24.66
CA LYS A 15 36.74 3.85 24.02
C LYS A 15 37.07 4.23 22.57
N PRO A 16 38.36 4.30 22.19
CA PRO A 16 38.73 4.58 20.81
C PRO A 16 38.28 3.44 19.89
N MET A 17 37.67 3.80 18.77
CA MET A 17 37.27 2.85 17.72
C MET A 17 38.50 2.47 16.87
N PRO A 18 38.75 1.18 16.61
CA PRO A 18 39.79 0.78 15.69
C PRO A 18 39.43 1.21 14.27
N ILE A 19 40.39 1.79 13.55
CA ILE A 19 40.28 2.13 12.13
C ILE A 19 41.11 1.11 11.38
N TYR A 20 40.47 0.38 10.46
CA TYR A 20 41.14 -0.60 9.60
C TYR A 20 41.34 -0.04 8.20
N ARG A 21 42.45 -0.41 7.57
CA ARG A 21 42.72 -0.14 6.15
C ARG A 21 42.16 -1.27 5.29
N SER A 22 41.91 -0.98 4.01
CA SER A 22 41.34 -1.96 3.07
C SER A 22 42.16 -3.25 2.98
N GLU A 23 43.47 -3.16 3.12
CA GLU A 23 44.42 -4.28 3.12
C GLU A 23 44.42 -5.12 4.42
N GLU A 24 43.86 -4.58 5.50
CA GLU A 24 43.76 -5.23 6.81
C GLU A 24 42.42 -5.96 6.98
N ILE A 25 41.49 -5.78 6.03
CA ILE A 25 40.18 -6.41 6.02
C ILE A 25 40.30 -7.70 5.19
N PRO A 26 39.98 -8.88 5.74
CA PRO A 26 39.97 -10.14 4.98
C PRO A 26 39.02 -10.06 3.79
N ASP A 27 39.40 -10.67 2.66
CA ASP A 27 38.56 -10.69 1.47
C ASP A 27 37.25 -11.48 1.73
N LEU A 28 36.16 -11.10 1.05
CA LEU A 28 34.84 -11.75 1.19
C LEU A 28 34.85 -13.30 1.11
N PRO A 29 35.68 -13.96 0.29
CA PRO A 29 35.75 -15.43 0.25
C PRO A 29 36.30 -16.04 1.54
N ASP A 30 37.17 -15.33 2.27
CA ASP A 30 37.74 -15.80 3.53
C ASP A 30 36.71 -15.82 4.66
N PHE A 31 35.66 -14.99 4.57
CA PHE A 31 34.51 -15.04 5.48
C PHE A 31 33.63 -16.29 5.27
N ALA A 32 33.57 -16.83 4.05
CA ALA A 32 32.78 -18.03 3.77
C ALA A 32 33.41 -19.31 4.36
N ALA A 33 34.73 -19.35 4.53
CA ALA A 33 35.46 -20.47 5.14
C ALA A 33 35.48 -20.40 6.68
N ILE A 34 35.36 -19.20 7.27
CA ILE A 34 35.30 -19.01 8.73
C ILE A 34 33.85 -19.23 9.20
N ASN A 35 33.44 -20.48 9.10
CA ASN A 35 32.12 -20.95 9.50
C ASN A 35 32.03 -21.12 11.03
N ARG A 36 31.00 -20.49 11.61
CA ARG A 36 30.20 -20.86 12.82
C ARG A 36 30.44 -20.21 14.18
N ALA A 37 31.55 -19.51 14.44
CA ALA A 37 31.82 -18.98 15.79
C ALA A 37 31.53 -17.49 15.98
N VAL A 38 31.39 -16.71 14.90
CA VAL A 38 31.04 -15.30 14.97
C VAL A 38 29.53 -15.18 14.85
N PRO A 39 28.80 -14.72 15.88
CA PRO A 39 27.39 -14.40 15.76
C PRO A 39 27.23 -13.41 14.60
N GLN A 40 26.38 -13.74 13.63
CA GLN A 40 26.06 -12.84 12.54
C GLN A 40 25.61 -11.50 13.13
N MET A 41 26.23 -10.40 12.71
CA MET A 41 25.80 -9.07 13.16
C MET A 41 24.35 -8.86 12.72
N PRO A 42 23.47 -8.33 13.59
CA PRO A 42 22.12 -7.99 13.18
C PRO A 42 22.21 -6.93 12.07
N THR A 43 21.49 -7.15 10.97
CA THR A 43 21.58 -6.29 9.77
C THR A 43 20.97 -4.90 10.01
N GLY A 44 20.21 -4.75 11.10
CA GLY A 44 19.45 -3.55 11.42
C GLY A 44 18.08 -3.49 10.73
N MET A 45 17.73 -4.51 9.94
CA MET A 45 16.39 -4.67 9.34
C MET A 45 15.43 -5.38 10.29
N GLU A 46 14.13 -5.22 10.05
CA GLU A 46 13.13 -5.97 10.81
C GLU A 46 13.21 -7.46 10.45
N LYS A 47 12.91 -8.33 11.42
CA LYS A 47 13.02 -9.78 11.24
C LYS A 47 12.10 -10.27 10.12
N GLU A 48 10.95 -9.62 9.99
CA GLU A 48 9.94 -9.87 8.97
C GLU A 48 10.48 -9.53 7.57
N GLU A 49 11.21 -8.42 7.45
CA GLU A 49 11.87 -8.04 6.20
C GLU A 49 13.01 -9.00 5.84
N GLU A 50 13.83 -9.40 6.82
CA GLU A 50 14.89 -10.39 6.61
C GLU A 50 14.33 -11.75 6.18
N CYS A 51 13.13 -12.10 6.63
CA CYS A 51 12.50 -13.39 6.34
C CYS A 51 11.60 -13.36 5.08
N GLU A 52 11.51 -12.24 4.37
CA GLU A 52 10.70 -12.13 3.15
C GLU A 52 11.20 -13.10 2.08
N HIS A 53 10.28 -13.96 1.62
CA HIS A 53 10.61 -15.11 0.81
C HIS A 53 11.16 -14.76 -0.57
N HIS A 54 10.56 -13.76 -1.24
CA HIS A 54 11.02 -13.31 -2.56
C HIS A 54 12.40 -12.67 -2.48
N LEU A 55 12.65 -11.90 -1.42
CA LEU A 55 13.95 -11.28 -1.16
C LEU A 55 15.02 -12.35 -0.92
N GLN A 56 14.74 -13.33 -0.06
CA GLN A 56 15.66 -14.42 0.24
C GLN A 56 16.01 -15.24 -1.01
N ARG A 57 15.02 -15.56 -1.85
CA ARG A 57 15.26 -16.27 -3.10
C ARG A 57 16.09 -15.43 -4.09
N ALA A 58 15.83 -14.13 -4.20
CA ALA A 58 16.56 -13.25 -5.10
C ALA A 58 18.03 -13.11 -4.67
N ILE A 59 18.28 -12.91 -3.37
CA ILE A 59 19.63 -12.89 -2.78
C ILE A 59 20.35 -14.22 -3.01
N SER A 60 19.68 -15.35 -2.75
CA SER A 60 20.26 -16.68 -2.94
C SER A 60 20.64 -16.94 -4.41
N ALA A 61 19.77 -16.56 -5.35
CA ALA A 61 20.05 -16.69 -6.78
C ALA A 61 21.23 -15.81 -7.23
N GLN A 62 21.31 -14.57 -6.73
CA GLN A 62 22.42 -13.66 -7.02
C GLN A 62 23.76 -14.20 -6.50
N GLN A 63 23.78 -14.74 -5.27
CA GLN A 63 24.99 -15.32 -4.68
C GLN A 63 25.44 -16.60 -5.40
N ALA A 64 24.49 -17.45 -5.84
CA ALA A 64 24.81 -18.72 -6.49
C ALA A 64 25.19 -18.57 -7.97
N PHE A 65 24.54 -17.68 -8.71
CA PHE A 65 24.64 -17.61 -10.17
C PHE A 65 25.21 -16.28 -10.70
N GLY A 66 25.51 -15.31 -9.83
CA GLY A 66 26.03 -14.00 -10.21
C GLY A 66 25.03 -13.10 -10.96
N HIS A 67 23.80 -13.57 -11.19
CA HIS A 67 22.72 -12.84 -11.84
C HIS A 67 21.35 -13.19 -11.24
N THR A 68 20.42 -12.24 -11.27
CA THR A 68 19.06 -12.36 -10.70
C THR A 68 17.97 -12.71 -11.74
N GLY A 69 18.37 -12.96 -13.00
CA GLY A 69 17.49 -12.81 -14.18
C GLY A 69 16.21 -13.66 -14.23
N GLU A 70 16.08 -14.70 -13.42
CA GLU A 70 14.90 -15.59 -13.41
C GLU A 70 14.03 -15.41 -12.15
N LEU A 71 14.51 -14.67 -11.15
CA LEU A 71 13.90 -14.63 -9.83
C LEU A 71 13.72 -13.19 -9.36
N VAL A 72 12.55 -12.65 -9.71
CA VAL A 72 12.15 -11.25 -9.51
C VAL A 72 11.09 -11.16 -8.40
N ILE A 73 11.12 -10.09 -7.61
CA ILE A 73 10.07 -9.78 -6.66
C ILE A 73 8.82 -9.39 -7.46
N PRO A 74 7.71 -10.14 -7.35
CA PRO A 74 6.53 -9.89 -8.17
C PRO A 74 5.95 -8.51 -7.83
N THR A 75 5.79 -7.67 -8.85
CA THR A 75 5.08 -6.39 -8.74
C THR A 75 3.70 -6.58 -9.38
N PRO A 76 2.62 -6.09 -8.76
CA PRO A 76 1.29 -6.14 -9.37
C PRO A 76 1.27 -5.49 -10.75
N GLU A 77 0.53 -6.09 -11.68
CA GLU A 77 0.29 -5.49 -12.98
C GLU A 77 -0.63 -4.27 -12.85
N VAL A 78 -0.30 -3.20 -13.57
CA VAL A 78 -1.09 -1.97 -13.60
C VAL A 78 -1.82 -1.92 -14.94
N TYR A 79 -3.12 -1.65 -14.88
CA TYR A 79 -3.97 -1.50 -16.06
C TYR A 79 -4.28 -0.04 -16.28
N THR A 80 -4.25 0.39 -17.54
CA THR A 80 -4.67 1.73 -17.94
C THR A 80 -6.17 1.73 -18.18
N ILE A 81 -6.83 2.80 -17.74
CA ILE A 81 -8.22 3.11 -18.10
C ILE A 81 -8.17 4.18 -19.20
N ASP A 82 -9.24 4.25 -20.00
CA ASP A 82 -9.41 5.30 -21.00
C ASP A 82 -9.50 6.68 -20.33
N ASP A 83 -8.70 7.64 -20.82
CA ASP A 83 -8.57 8.97 -20.21
C ASP A 83 -9.91 9.72 -20.25
N ASP A 84 -10.69 9.56 -21.33
CA ASP A 84 -12.00 10.19 -21.50
C ASP A 84 -13.02 9.68 -20.46
N LEU A 85 -13.01 8.37 -20.18
CA LEU A 85 -13.85 7.76 -19.14
C LEU A 85 -13.43 8.21 -17.74
N PHE A 86 -12.12 8.30 -17.50
CA PHE A 86 -11.59 8.75 -16.21
C PHE A 86 -12.00 10.20 -15.91
N ASP A 87 -11.83 11.10 -16.88
CA ASP A 87 -12.17 12.51 -16.75
C ASP A 87 -13.68 12.73 -16.57
N GLN A 88 -14.52 11.86 -17.17
CA GLN A 88 -15.97 11.87 -16.98
C GLN A 88 -16.36 11.47 -15.54
N LEU A 89 -15.72 10.44 -14.98
CA LEU A 89 -16.03 9.93 -13.64
C LEU A 89 -15.44 10.81 -12.53
N TYR A 90 -14.25 11.38 -12.76
CA TYR A 90 -13.49 12.15 -11.77
C TYR A 90 -13.10 13.54 -12.31
N PRO A 91 -14.08 14.45 -12.51
CA PRO A 91 -13.79 15.77 -13.04
C PRO A 91 -12.87 16.57 -12.10
N PRO A 92 -11.89 17.34 -12.62
CA PRO A 92 -10.92 18.09 -11.83
C PRO A 92 -11.50 19.39 -11.26
N ASN A 93 -12.57 19.28 -10.47
CA ASN A 93 -13.31 20.40 -9.89
C ASN A 93 -12.76 20.86 -8.52
N TYR A 94 -11.81 20.12 -7.94
CA TYR A 94 -11.21 20.44 -6.66
C TYR A 94 -10.30 21.67 -6.71
N LYS A 95 -10.42 22.55 -5.70
CA LYS A 95 -9.59 23.76 -5.56
C LYS A 95 -8.73 23.65 -4.31
N LEU A 96 -7.41 23.61 -4.50
CA LEU A 96 -6.46 23.48 -3.41
C LEU A 96 -6.51 24.71 -2.46
N SER A 97 -6.74 24.45 -1.18
CA SER A 97 -6.69 25.48 -0.14
C SER A 97 -5.25 25.92 0.13
N ARG A 98 -5.06 27.19 0.50
CA ARG A 98 -3.75 27.71 0.97
C ARG A 98 -3.41 27.25 2.40
N GLN A 99 -4.42 26.80 3.15
CA GLN A 99 -4.28 26.32 4.51
C GLN A 99 -4.41 24.80 4.54
N LEU A 100 -3.87 24.18 5.59
CA LEU A 100 -4.06 22.75 5.81
C LEU A 100 -5.55 22.42 5.97
N ILE A 101 -5.96 21.27 5.45
CA ILE A 101 -7.33 20.79 5.55
C ILE A 101 -7.56 20.36 7.00
N HIS A 102 -8.45 21.05 7.71
CA HIS A 102 -8.90 20.66 9.03
C HIS A 102 -10.19 19.85 8.90
N MET A 103 -10.09 18.53 9.01
CA MET A 103 -11.26 17.65 8.98
C MET A 103 -11.97 17.68 10.34
N GLN A 104 -13.24 18.06 10.33
CA GLN A 104 -14.14 17.70 11.44
C GLN A 104 -14.78 16.34 11.10
N PRO A 105 -15.02 15.47 12.09
CA PRO A 105 -15.78 14.25 11.87
C PRO A 105 -17.10 14.60 11.21
N PHE A 106 -17.42 13.92 10.11
CA PHE A 106 -18.63 14.16 9.33
C PHE A 106 -19.85 14.20 10.27
N ALA A 107 -20.54 15.35 10.32
CA ALA A 107 -21.97 15.27 10.55
C ALA A 107 -22.50 14.42 9.40
N MET A 108 -23.31 13.41 9.70
CA MET A 108 -23.96 12.62 8.65
C MET A 108 -24.77 13.61 7.80
N ASP A 109 -24.23 14.01 6.65
CA ASP A 109 -24.94 14.87 5.72
C ASP A 109 -26.12 14.05 5.21
N GLN A 110 -27.30 14.31 5.77
CA GLN A 110 -28.57 13.67 5.41
C GLN A 110 -29.05 14.05 3.99
N ASP A 111 -28.21 14.73 3.22
CA ASP A 111 -28.54 15.34 1.94
C ASP A 111 -28.15 14.45 0.75
N ILE A 112 -27.54 13.28 0.98
CA ILE A 112 -27.21 12.31 -0.07
C ILE A 112 -28.15 11.10 0.06
N PRO A 113 -28.96 10.78 -0.97
CA PRO A 113 -29.77 9.57 -0.98
C PRO A 113 -28.90 8.31 -0.83
N ASP A 114 -29.37 7.30 -0.09
CA ASP A 114 -28.65 6.02 0.01
C ASP A 114 -28.87 5.15 -1.25
N TYR A 115 -29.94 5.44 -2.00
CA TYR A 115 -30.27 4.77 -3.25
C TYR A 115 -29.45 5.34 -4.42
N ASP A 116 -28.79 4.44 -5.16
CA ASP A 116 -28.01 4.76 -6.36
C ASP A 116 -28.64 4.05 -7.56
N MET A 117 -28.93 4.80 -8.62
CA MET A 117 -29.58 4.27 -9.82
C MET A 117 -28.65 3.30 -10.56
N ASP A 118 -29.20 2.19 -11.03
CA ASP A 118 -28.46 1.29 -11.92
C ASP A 118 -28.74 1.57 -13.41
N SER A 119 -28.09 0.78 -14.27
CA SER A 119 -28.24 0.92 -15.72
C SER A 119 -29.63 0.55 -16.27
N GLU A 120 -30.46 -0.17 -15.50
CA GLU A 120 -31.85 -0.47 -15.84
C GLU A 120 -32.73 0.74 -15.50
N ASP A 121 -32.53 1.33 -14.32
CA ASP A 121 -33.23 2.54 -13.87
C ASP A 121 -32.94 3.72 -14.80
N GLU A 122 -31.70 3.93 -15.22
CA GLU A 122 -31.35 4.98 -16.20
C GLU A 122 -32.11 4.83 -17.51
N LYS A 123 -32.24 3.60 -18.01
CA LYS A 123 -33.01 3.31 -19.24
C LYS A 123 -34.49 3.54 -19.03
N TRP A 124 -35.03 3.18 -17.87
CA TRP A 124 -36.42 3.41 -17.52
C TRP A 124 -36.72 4.90 -17.42
N LEU A 125 -35.88 5.65 -16.70
CA LEU A 125 -36.02 7.10 -16.51
C LEU A 125 -35.95 7.82 -17.86
N THR A 126 -35.01 7.45 -18.73
CA THR A 126 -34.89 8.01 -20.09
C THR A 126 -36.15 7.76 -20.93
N GLN A 127 -36.78 6.60 -20.80
CA GLN A 127 -38.04 6.29 -21.50
C GLN A 127 -39.23 7.07 -20.95
N GLN A 128 -39.30 7.26 -19.63
CA GLN A 128 -40.38 8.00 -18.97
C GLN A 128 -40.16 9.51 -18.92
N ALA A 129 -38.96 10.01 -19.25
CA ALA A 129 -38.61 11.43 -19.24
C ALA A 129 -39.56 12.30 -20.09
N LYS A 130 -40.17 11.74 -21.13
CA LYS A 130 -41.19 12.44 -21.95
C LYS A 130 -42.53 12.65 -21.24
N LYS A 131 -42.79 11.90 -20.18
CA LYS A 131 -44.04 11.93 -19.41
C LYS A 131 -43.86 12.52 -18.03
N MET A 132 -42.66 12.42 -17.47
CA MET A 132 -42.29 12.89 -16.15
C MET A 132 -41.00 13.69 -16.27
N GLU A 133 -41.06 14.99 -15.98
CA GLU A 133 -39.88 15.86 -15.95
C GLU A 133 -39.13 15.68 -14.62
N ILE A 134 -38.56 14.48 -14.41
CA ILE A 134 -37.83 14.09 -13.20
C ILE A 134 -36.34 13.97 -13.54
N ASN A 135 -35.49 14.58 -12.71
CA ASN A 135 -34.03 14.44 -12.83
C ASN A 135 -33.51 13.18 -12.09
N HIS A 136 -32.26 12.77 -12.33
CA HIS A 136 -31.69 11.55 -11.76
C HIS A 136 -31.72 11.59 -10.21
N LEU A 137 -31.23 12.68 -9.60
CA LEU A 137 -31.20 12.85 -8.16
C LEU A 137 -32.61 12.79 -7.50
N GLN A 138 -33.62 13.37 -8.15
CA GLN A 138 -35.01 13.33 -7.69
C GLN A 138 -35.57 11.92 -7.71
N PHE A 139 -35.19 11.12 -8.71
CA PHE A 139 -35.57 9.71 -8.76
C PHE A 139 -34.93 8.95 -7.59
N GLU A 140 -33.63 9.15 -7.34
CA GLU A 140 -32.90 8.56 -6.21
C GLU A 140 -33.53 8.97 -4.86
N GLU A 141 -33.82 10.25 -4.65
CA GLU A 141 -34.52 10.75 -3.45
C GLU A 141 -35.90 10.10 -3.25
N MET A 142 -36.65 9.89 -4.34
CA MET A 142 -37.96 9.26 -4.29
C MET A 142 -37.86 7.79 -3.90
N MET A 143 -36.92 7.06 -4.51
CA MET A 143 -36.69 5.65 -4.23
C MET A 143 -36.18 5.44 -2.80
N ASP A 144 -35.22 6.24 -2.35
CA ASP A 144 -34.69 6.21 -0.99
C ASP A 144 -35.80 6.40 0.07
N ARG A 145 -36.71 7.36 -0.15
CA ARG A 145 -37.87 7.56 0.74
C ARG A 145 -38.85 6.39 0.72
N LEU A 146 -39.08 5.79 -0.43
CA LEU A 146 -39.97 4.62 -0.58
C LEU A 146 -39.40 3.41 0.14
N GLU A 147 -38.10 3.14 0.02
CA GLU A 147 -37.41 2.04 0.69
C GLU A 147 -37.46 2.21 2.20
N LYS A 148 -37.07 3.38 2.71
CA LYS A 148 -37.13 3.72 4.14
C LYS A 148 -38.54 3.60 4.72
N GLY A 149 -39.56 3.97 3.94
CA GLY A 149 -40.96 3.81 4.34
C GLY A 149 -41.48 2.38 4.29
N SER A 150 -40.96 1.56 3.37
CA SER A 150 -41.37 0.16 3.21
C SER A 150 -40.79 -0.78 4.26
N GLY A 151 -39.63 -0.45 4.84
CA GLY A 151 -38.94 -1.27 5.84
C GLY A 151 -39.48 -1.16 7.28
N GLN A 152 -40.55 -0.40 7.53
CA GLN A 152 -41.13 -0.20 8.87
C GLN A 152 -42.26 -1.18 9.26
N GLN A 153 -42.22 -2.43 8.78
CA GLN A 153 -43.16 -3.49 9.23
C GLN A 153 -42.57 -4.36 10.35
#